data_AF-A0A1F6IC59-F1
#
_entry.id   AF-A0A1F6IC59-F1
#
_cell.length_a   1.000
_cell.length_b   1.000
_cell.length_c   1.000
_cell.angle_alpha   90.00
_cell.angle_beta   90.00
_cell.angle_gamma   90.00
#
_symmetry.space_group_name_H-M   'P 1'
#
loop_
_entity.id
_entity.type
_entity.pdbx_description
1 polymer ?
#
loop_
_entity_poly.entity_id
_entity_poly.type
_entity_poly.pdbx_seq_one_letter_code
_entity_poly.pdbx_strand_id
1 'polypeptide(L)'
;MSRENRFTPEDAILRRTKYIEAFAVSLGADEALAKISASALIAANASNSLPAADYTKPKLETDPDSVRTIELMGSWLLTGSPHQDGLKFIAGQRAYFLLKERLISPYFTNLPNFIENAVDKQASNKFKELTSK
;
A
#
# COMPACT_ATOMS: atom_id res chain seq x y z
N MET A 1 -26.34 2.13 -19.89
CA MET A 1 -25.88 1.16 -18.87
C MET A 1 -24.36 1.21 -18.82
N SER A 2 -23.80 1.87 -17.82
CA SER A 2 -22.35 2.15 -17.73
C SER A 2 -21.57 0.88 -17.41
N ARG A 3 -20.41 0.71 -18.06
CA ARG A 3 -19.47 -0.41 -17.88
C ARG A 3 -18.68 -0.34 -16.55
N GLU A 4 -19.27 0.26 -15.53
CA GLU A 4 -18.64 0.43 -14.21
C GLU A 4 -19.07 -0.75 -13.33
N ASN A 5 -18.13 -1.42 -12.67
CA ASN A 5 -18.30 -2.61 -11.81
C ASN A 5 -18.38 -3.99 -12.49
N ARG A 6 -17.30 -4.42 -13.16
CA ARG A 6 -17.04 -5.85 -13.38
C ARG A 6 -15.63 -6.25 -12.96
N PHE A 7 -15.25 -5.94 -11.73
CA PHE A 7 -14.25 -6.77 -11.05
C PHE A 7 -15.02 -7.77 -10.20
N THR A 8 -14.77 -9.05 -10.37
CA THR A 8 -15.21 -10.02 -9.38
C THR A 8 -14.51 -9.70 -8.04
N PRO A 9 -15.05 -10.12 -6.89
CA PRO A 9 -14.35 -9.98 -5.61
C PRO A 9 -12.93 -10.55 -5.66
N GLU A 10 -12.73 -11.64 -6.38
CA GLU A 10 -11.43 -12.29 -6.59
C GLU A 10 -10.47 -11.43 -7.41
N ASP A 11 -10.93 -10.87 -8.55
CA ASP A 11 -10.11 -9.94 -9.35
C ASP A 11 -9.70 -8.71 -8.53
N ALA A 12 -10.58 -8.24 -7.66
CA ALA A 12 -10.30 -7.09 -6.83
C ALA A 12 -9.23 -7.39 -5.78
N ILE A 13 -9.29 -8.57 -5.15
CA ILE A 13 -8.28 -9.04 -4.21
C ILE A 13 -6.92 -9.22 -4.90
N LEU A 14 -6.89 -9.87 -6.06
CA LEU A 14 -5.67 -10.09 -6.82
C LEU A 14 -5.02 -8.76 -7.21
N ARG A 15 -5.82 -7.81 -7.71
CA ARG A 15 -5.33 -6.49 -8.09
C ARG A 15 -4.80 -5.70 -6.90
N ARG A 16 -5.47 -5.72 -5.76
CA ARG A 16 -4.96 -5.05 -4.54
C ARG A 16 -3.65 -5.66 -4.07
N THR A 17 -3.58 -7.00 -4.02
CA THR A 17 -2.37 -7.73 -3.60
C THR A 17 -1.18 -7.30 -4.46
N LYS A 18 -1.36 -7.35 -5.79
CA LYS A 18 -0.35 -6.94 -6.76
C LYS A 18 0.09 -5.49 -6.60
N TYR A 19 -0.85 -4.58 -6.36
CA TYR A 19 -0.54 -3.16 -6.20
C TYR A 19 0.21 -2.88 -4.88
N ILE A 20 -0.15 -3.55 -3.78
CA ILE A 20 0.52 -3.40 -2.49
C ILE A 20 1.95 -3.98 -2.56
N GLU A 21 2.11 -5.14 -3.20
CA GLU A 21 3.41 -5.76 -3.47
C GLU A 21 4.29 -4.83 -4.31
N ALA A 22 3.80 -4.41 -5.49
CA ALA A 22 4.54 -3.51 -6.37
C ALA A 22 4.90 -2.19 -5.68
N PHE A 23 4.00 -1.66 -4.85
CA PHE A 23 4.24 -0.47 -4.06
C PHE A 23 5.42 -0.65 -3.10
N ALA A 24 5.43 -1.73 -2.30
CA ALA A 24 6.51 -2.05 -1.38
C ALA A 24 7.86 -2.23 -2.09
N VAL A 25 7.87 -3.02 -3.16
CA VAL A 25 9.07 -3.32 -3.95
C VAL A 25 9.64 -2.08 -4.63
N SER A 26 8.77 -1.14 -5.06
CA SER A 26 9.18 0.16 -5.59
C SER A 26 9.73 1.10 -4.53
N LEU A 27 9.27 0.97 -3.28
CA LEU A 27 9.88 1.65 -2.14
C LEU A 27 11.13 0.92 -1.63
N GLY A 28 11.67 -0.05 -2.38
CA GLY A 28 12.93 -0.72 -2.07
C GLY A 28 12.82 -1.89 -1.09
N ALA A 29 11.60 -2.35 -0.74
CA ALA A 29 11.45 -3.55 0.08
C ALA A 29 11.98 -4.80 -0.65
N ASP A 30 12.36 -5.81 0.12
CA ASP A 30 12.67 -7.13 -0.41
C ASP A 30 11.44 -7.73 -1.10
N GLU A 31 11.61 -8.33 -2.28
CA GLU A 31 10.48 -8.80 -3.11
C GLU A 31 9.73 -9.98 -2.49
N ALA A 32 10.46 -10.94 -1.89
CA ALA A 32 9.84 -12.08 -1.25
C ALA A 32 9.06 -11.64 0.00
N LEU A 33 9.62 -10.74 0.79
CA LEU A 33 8.94 -10.17 1.96
C LEU A 33 7.77 -9.28 1.57
N ALA A 34 7.89 -8.45 0.53
CA ALA A 34 6.80 -7.62 0.01
C ALA A 34 5.59 -8.46 -0.40
N LYS A 35 5.82 -9.59 -1.09
CA LYS A 35 4.76 -10.53 -1.47
C LYS A 35 4.06 -11.14 -0.26
N ILE A 36 4.83 -11.56 0.75
CA ILE A 36 4.29 -12.10 2.01
C ILE A 36 3.48 -11.03 2.75
N SER A 37 4.04 -9.84 2.93
CA SER A 37 3.40 -8.72 3.59
C SER A 37 2.10 -8.30 2.88
N ALA A 38 2.10 -8.19 1.55
CA ALA A 38 0.91 -7.86 0.77
C ALA A 38 -0.21 -8.90 0.97
N SER A 39 0.14 -10.19 0.86
CA SER A 39 -0.82 -11.29 1.05
C SER A 39 -1.43 -11.29 2.46
N ALA A 40 -0.59 -11.07 3.46
CA ALA A 40 -1.02 -11.09 4.85
C ALA A 40 -1.83 -9.84 5.23
N LEU A 41 -1.54 -8.66 4.66
CA LEU A 41 -2.36 -7.46 4.83
C LEU A 41 -3.76 -7.62 4.21
N ILE A 42 -3.83 -8.27 3.05
CA ILE A 42 -5.10 -8.61 2.40
C ILE A 42 -5.93 -9.56 3.27
N ALA A 43 -5.30 -10.61 3.80
CA ALA A 43 -5.95 -11.55 4.72
C ALA A 43 -6.40 -10.89 6.04
N ALA A 44 -5.56 -10.02 6.62
CA ALA A 44 -5.89 -9.24 7.81
C ALA A 44 -7.07 -8.29 7.56
N ASN A 45 -7.12 -7.66 6.38
CA ASN A 45 -8.24 -6.80 6.01
C ASN A 45 -9.53 -7.61 5.83
N ALA A 46 -9.47 -8.76 5.16
CA ALA A 46 -10.63 -9.62 4.93
C ALA A 46 -11.21 -10.22 6.23
N SER A 47 -10.35 -10.46 7.22
CA SER A 47 -10.73 -10.96 8.55
C SER A 47 -11.09 -9.86 9.55
N ASN A 48 -11.03 -8.58 9.16
CA ASN A 48 -11.16 -7.42 10.07
C ASN A 48 -10.17 -7.45 11.25
N SER A 49 -8.99 -8.03 11.05
CA SER A 49 -7.94 -8.13 12.07
C SER A 49 -6.98 -6.94 12.07
N LEU A 50 -7.14 -6.00 11.13
CA LEU A 50 -6.35 -4.77 11.12
C LEU A 50 -6.72 -3.90 12.32
N PRO A 51 -5.75 -3.33 13.05
CA PRO A 51 -6.06 -2.48 14.20
C PRO A 51 -6.83 -1.22 13.76
N ALA A 52 -7.66 -0.70 14.66
CA ALA A 52 -8.31 0.59 14.42
C ALA A 52 -7.27 1.71 14.51
N ALA A 53 -7.18 2.54 13.48
CA ALA A 53 -6.43 3.79 13.51
C ALA A 53 -7.09 4.80 12.56
N ASP A 54 -6.85 6.10 12.80
CA ASP A 54 -7.24 7.14 11.86
C ASP A 54 -6.15 7.34 10.80
N TYR A 55 -6.31 6.64 9.67
CA TYR A 55 -5.37 6.67 8.56
C TYR A 55 -5.57 7.88 7.65
N THR A 56 -6.50 8.78 7.93
CA THR A 56 -6.82 9.90 7.04
C THR A 56 -6.04 11.17 7.34
N LYS A 57 -5.45 11.24 8.53
CA LYS A 57 -4.75 12.42 9.02
C LYS A 57 -3.26 12.39 8.71
N PRO A 58 -2.61 13.57 8.58
CA PRO A 58 -1.16 13.63 8.57
C PRO A 58 -0.60 13.18 9.93
N LYS A 59 0.65 12.72 9.95
CA LYS A 59 1.30 12.16 11.15
C LYS A 59 1.22 13.07 12.38
N LEU A 60 1.33 14.38 12.20
CA LEU A 60 1.31 15.38 13.28
C LEU A 60 -0.08 15.55 13.92
N GLU A 61 -1.14 15.16 13.22
CA GLU A 61 -2.53 15.26 13.68
C GLU A 61 -3.12 13.90 14.08
N THR A 62 -2.32 12.84 13.92
CA THR A 62 -2.71 11.47 14.24
C THR A 62 -2.32 11.16 15.67
N ASP A 63 -3.20 10.52 16.45
CA ASP A 63 -2.89 10.15 17.82
C ASP A 63 -1.73 9.13 17.88
N PRO A 64 -0.95 9.08 18.97
CA PRO A 64 0.25 8.26 19.04
C PRO A 64 0.03 6.75 18.81
N ASP A 65 -1.12 6.22 19.23
CA ASP A 65 -1.43 4.79 19.08
C ASP A 65 -1.77 4.46 17.62
N SER A 66 -2.52 5.34 16.95
CA SER A 66 -2.73 5.28 15.51
C SER A 66 -1.41 5.43 14.74
N VAL A 67 -0.54 6.38 15.11
CA VAL A 67 0.79 6.54 14.49
C VAL A 67 1.59 5.25 14.62
N ARG A 68 1.65 4.66 15.82
CA ARG A 68 2.37 3.41 16.08
C ARG A 68 1.82 2.27 15.22
N THR A 69 0.50 2.14 15.13
CA THR A 69 -0.17 1.13 14.30
C THR A 69 0.18 1.30 12.82
N ILE A 70 0.09 2.53 12.31
CA ILE A 70 0.38 2.86 10.92
C ILE A 70 1.85 2.56 10.60
N GLU A 71 2.76 3.01 11.46
CA GLU A 71 4.19 2.79 11.29
C GLU A 71 4.57 1.31 11.39
N LEU A 72 3.92 0.53 12.25
CA LEU A 72 4.16 -0.91 12.35
C LEU A 72 3.82 -1.59 11.02
N MET A 73 2.65 -1.27 10.47
CA MET A 73 2.21 -1.81 9.19
C MET A 73 3.16 -1.42 8.06
N GLY A 74 3.56 -0.15 7.99
CA GLY A 74 4.51 0.30 6.97
C GLY A 74 5.92 -0.25 7.16
N SER A 75 6.38 -0.45 8.40
CA SER A 75 7.68 -1.09 8.68
C SER A 75 7.71 -2.53 8.19
N TRP A 76 6.62 -3.26 8.40
CA TRP A 76 6.51 -4.63 7.90
C TRP A 76 6.44 -4.68 6.37
N LEU A 77 5.72 -3.74 5.76
CA LEU A 77 5.67 -3.62 4.30
C LEU A 77 7.05 -3.26 3.70
N LEU A 78 7.82 -2.44 4.39
CA LEU A 78 9.13 -1.94 3.96
C LEU A 78 10.30 -2.74 4.49
N THR A 79 10.09 -3.98 4.96
CA THR A 79 11.21 -4.78 5.49
C THR A 79 12.28 -4.99 4.40
N GLY A 80 13.52 -4.69 4.75
CA GLY A 80 14.67 -4.73 3.83
C GLY A 80 14.86 -3.46 3.00
N SER A 81 13.95 -2.48 3.09
CA SER A 81 14.06 -1.21 2.38
C SER A 81 15.04 -0.25 3.06
N PRO A 82 15.90 0.46 2.31
CA PRO A 82 16.70 1.55 2.85
C PRO A 82 15.85 2.76 3.28
N HIS A 83 14.58 2.81 2.87
CA HIS A 83 13.65 3.91 3.17
C HIS A 83 12.70 3.60 4.34
N GLN A 84 12.85 2.45 5.01
CA GLN A 84 11.93 1.99 6.04
C GLN A 84 11.69 3.05 7.13
N ASP A 85 12.74 3.61 7.73
CA ASP A 85 12.59 4.59 8.82
C ASP A 85 11.97 5.92 8.37
N GLY A 86 12.30 6.36 7.14
CA GLY A 86 11.80 7.61 6.58
C GLY A 86 10.37 7.53 6.06
N LEU A 87 9.94 6.36 5.58
CA LEU A 87 8.66 6.19 4.88
C LEU A 87 7.64 5.32 5.61
N LYS A 88 7.98 4.62 6.70
CA LYS A 88 7.05 3.70 7.41
C LYS A 88 5.67 4.28 7.68
N PHE A 89 5.56 5.54 8.10
CA PHE A 89 4.25 6.13 8.33
C PHE A 89 3.46 6.27 7.03
N ILE A 90 4.06 6.87 6.00
CA ILE A 90 3.37 7.17 4.74
C ILE A 90 3.10 5.88 3.96
N ALA A 91 4.01 4.92 3.99
CA ALA A 91 3.83 3.60 3.39
C ALA A 91 2.71 2.81 4.08
N GLY A 92 2.65 2.84 5.41
CA GLY A 92 1.55 2.27 6.17
C GLY A 92 0.22 2.93 5.80
N GLN A 93 0.16 4.25 5.85
CA GLN A 93 -1.05 5.00 5.48
C GLN A 93 -1.52 4.66 4.08
N ARG A 94 -0.59 4.62 3.10
CA ARG A 94 -0.91 4.28 1.72
C ARG A 94 -1.42 2.85 1.59
N ALA A 95 -0.77 1.88 2.24
CA ALA A 95 -1.21 0.49 2.22
C ALA A 95 -2.63 0.34 2.78
N TYR A 96 -2.97 1.06 3.85
CA TYR A 96 -4.33 1.06 4.38
C TYR A 96 -5.36 1.56 3.37
N PHE A 97 -5.09 2.69 2.71
CA PHE A 97 -5.98 3.19 1.65
C PHE A 97 -6.12 2.17 0.52
N LEU A 98 -5.04 1.51 0.10
CA LEU A 98 -5.10 0.45 -0.90
C LEU A 98 -5.88 -0.79 -0.45
N LEU A 99 -6.13 -0.97 0.84
CA LEU A 99 -6.99 -2.05 1.36
C LEU A 99 -8.46 -1.64 1.41
N LYS A 100 -8.77 -0.37 1.72
CA LYS A 100 -10.14 0.11 1.97
C LYS A 100 -10.80 0.82 0.79
N GLU A 101 -10.04 1.51 -0.03
CA GLU A 101 -10.56 2.38 -1.09
C GLU A 101 -11.01 1.60 -2.32
N ARG A 102 -11.90 2.17 -3.13
CA ARG A 102 -12.29 1.56 -4.41
C ARG A 102 -11.09 1.51 -5.37
N LEU A 103 -11.01 0.49 -6.21
CA LEU A 103 -9.93 0.32 -7.20
C LEU A 103 -9.83 1.46 -8.23
N ILE A 104 -10.92 2.19 -8.44
CA ILE A 104 -10.99 3.36 -9.33
C ILE A 104 -10.61 4.67 -8.63
N SER A 105 -10.32 4.63 -7.33
CA SER A 105 -10.01 5.83 -6.57
C SER A 105 -8.65 6.41 -6.98
N PRO A 106 -8.44 7.73 -6.74
CA PRO A 106 -7.15 8.38 -6.93
C PRO A 106 -5.99 7.70 -6.18
N TYR A 107 -6.29 6.96 -5.11
CA TYR A 107 -5.28 6.21 -4.36
C TYR A 107 -4.63 5.11 -5.18
N PHE A 108 -5.32 4.53 -6.16
CA PHE A 108 -4.76 3.53 -7.08
C PHE A 108 -4.14 4.17 -8.31
N THR A 109 -4.81 5.17 -8.90
CA THR A 109 -4.39 5.76 -10.17
C THR A 109 -3.18 6.70 -10.01
N ASN A 110 -3.01 7.34 -8.85
CA ASN A 110 -1.89 8.25 -8.58
C ASN A 110 -0.70 7.60 -7.86
N LEU A 111 -0.72 6.28 -7.63
CA LEU A 111 0.40 5.58 -6.99
C LEU A 111 1.76 5.82 -7.67
N PRO A 112 1.88 5.79 -9.02
CA PRO A 112 3.17 6.05 -9.65
C PRO A 112 3.72 7.44 -9.33
N ASN A 113 2.87 8.47 -9.37
CA ASN A 113 3.26 9.84 -9.03
C ASN A 113 3.62 9.97 -7.55
N PHE A 114 2.88 9.29 -6.68
CA PHE A 114 3.20 9.26 -5.26
C PHE A 114 4.59 8.64 -5.00
N ILE A 115 4.88 7.50 -5.64
CA ILE A 115 6.18 6.83 -5.53
C ILE A 115 7.30 7.71 -6.07
N GLU A 116 7.07 8.40 -7.19
CA GLU A 116 8.04 9.35 -7.78
C GLU A 116 8.43 10.47 -6.81
N ASN A 117 7.44 11.03 -6.11
CA ASN A 117 7.68 12.08 -5.13
C ASN A 117 8.28 11.56 -3.82
N ALA A 118 8.01 10.30 -3.46
CA ALA A 118 8.49 9.70 -2.22
C ALA A 118 9.93 9.17 -2.33
N VAL A 119 10.31 8.68 -3.52
CA VAL A 119 11.62 8.09 -3.79
C VAL A 119 12.22 8.77 -5.01
N ASP A 120 11.85 8.34 -6.22
CA ASP A 120 12.29 8.91 -7.49
C ASP A 120 11.51 8.32 -8.70
N LYS A 121 11.84 8.82 -9.88
CA LYS A 121 11.26 8.38 -11.16
C LYS A 121 11.57 6.90 -11.49
N GLN A 122 12.70 6.35 -11.05
CA GLN A 122 13.05 4.95 -11.31
C GLN A 122 12.15 4.01 -10.50
N ALA A 123 11.89 4.32 -9.23
CA ALA A 123 10.93 3.61 -8.38
C ALA A 123 9.51 3.63 -8.98
N SER A 124 9.08 4.78 -9.51
CA SER A 124 7.79 4.94 -10.22
C SER A 124 7.70 4.07 -11.48
N ASN A 125 8.77 4.00 -12.27
CA ASN A 125 8.81 3.13 -13.45
C ASN A 125 8.78 1.65 -13.06
N LYS A 126 9.50 1.24 -12.02
CA LYS A 126 9.46 -0.12 -11.48
C LYS A 126 8.04 -0.51 -11.07
N PHE A 127 7.29 0.42 -10.45
CA PHE A 127 5.90 0.17 -10.07
C PHE A 127 5.01 -0.09 -11.30
N LYS A 128 5.15 0.75 -12.33
CA LYS A 128 4.40 0.61 -13.59
C LYS A 128 4.70 -0.72 -14.28
N GLU A 129 5.98 -1.14 -14.28
CA GLU A 129 6.39 -2.43 -14.83
C GLU A 129 5.77 -3.60 -14.06
N LEU A 130 5.83 -3.57 -12.73
CA LEU A 130 5.29 -4.64 -11.90
C LEU A 130 3.78 -4.73 -12.03
N THR A 131 3.08 -3.60 -12.19
CA THR A 131 1.61 -3.56 -12.28
C THR A 131 1.05 -3.78 -13.68
N SER A 132 1.85 -3.68 -14.75
CA SER A 132 1.42 -3.92 -16.14
C SER A 132 1.44 -5.39 -16.59
N LYS A 133 2.19 -6.26 -15.89
CA LYS A 133 2.32 -7.71 -16.18
C LYS A 133 1.06 -8.52 -15.89
#